data_AF-A0A091L956-F1
#
_entry.id   AF-A0A091L956-F1
#
_cell.length_a   1.000
_cell.length_b   1.000
_cell.length_c   1.000
_cell.angle_alpha   90.00
_cell.angle_beta   90.00
_cell.angle_gamma   90.00
#
_symmetry.space_group_name_H-M   'P 1'
#
loop_
_entity.id
_entity.type
_entity.pdbx_description
1 polymer ?
#
loop_
_entity_poly.entity_id
_entity_poly.type
_entity_poly.pdbx_seq_one_letter_code
_entity_poly.pdbx_strand_id
1 'polypeptide(L)'
;AGMNGTAIENFVCVIFNVSFMNCTWHVGRTASGDTQYFLYWRTSRKEDFTGCQNYIKDNCGRHTGCTFQNVTIKNKTAYFLVNGSRSGQNIQSYEKTIILYKIEKLTPPLNVTVNCKEASHSCEIRWQPPHTSHVKRHACFRYEIFIENK
;
A
#
# COMPACT_ATOMS: atom_id res chain seq x y z
N ALA A 1 -22.56 -17.25 -9.99
CA ALA A 1 -21.12 -17.58 -10.02
C ALA A 1 -20.50 -16.92 -11.24
N GLY A 2 -19.36 -16.24 -11.10
CA GLY A 2 -18.66 -15.60 -12.22
C GLY A 2 -17.90 -16.62 -13.08
N MET A 3 -17.50 -16.23 -14.30
CA MET A 3 -16.71 -17.10 -15.18
C MET A 3 -15.31 -17.36 -14.61
N ASN A 4 -14.88 -18.61 -14.59
CA ASN A 4 -13.57 -19.01 -14.05
C ASN A 4 -12.42 -18.29 -14.79
N GLY A 5 -11.48 -17.76 -14.01
CA GLY A 5 -10.26 -17.09 -14.52
C GLY A 5 -10.43 -15.61 -14.90
N THR A 6 -11.61 -15.03 -14.66
CA THR A 6 -11.87 -13.61 -14.94
C THR A 6 -11.52 -12.67 -13.78
N ALA A 7 -11.39 -13.23 -12.57
CA ALA A 7 -10.88 -12.51 -11.41
C ALA A 7 -9.44 -12.04 -11.65
N ILE A 8 -9.08 -10.94 -10.99
CA ILE A 8 -7.73 -10.39 -11.04
C ILE A 8 -6.70 -11.35 -10.40
N GLU A 9 -5.44 -11.21 -10.80
CA GLU A 9 -4.31 -11.94 -10.22
C GLU A 9 -3.29 -10.98 -9.59
N ASN A 10 -2.41 -11.50 -8.72
CA ASN A 10 -1.29 -10.74 -8.12
C ASN A 10 -1.69 -9.39 -7.47
N PHE A 11 -2.78 -9.38 -6.69
CA PHE A 11 -3.19 -8.19 -5.96
C PHE A 11 -2.22 -7.82 -4.84
N VAL A 12 -1.55 -6.68 -5.00
CA VAL A 12 -0.56 -6.12 -4.07
C VAL A 12 -0.91 -4.68 -3.75
N CYS A 13 -0.84 -4.31 -2.47
CA CYS A 13 -0.98 -2.93 -2.02
C CYS A 13 0.26 -2.51 -1.22
N VAL A 14 0.63 -1.23 -1.30
CA VAL A 14 1.68 -0.59 -0.52
C VAL A 14 1.18 0.76 -0.02
N ILE A 15 1.33 0.99 1.28
CA ILE A 15 1.12 2.30 1.90
C ILE A 15 2.46 3.02 1.97
N PHE A 16 2.50 4.29 1.60
CA PHE A 16 3.71 5.11 1.60
C PHE A 16 3.36 6.56 1.95
N ASN A 17 4.37 7.35 2.30
CA ASN A 17 4.18 8.75 2.69
C ASN A 17 3.05 8.92 3.74
N VAL A 18 3.00 8.01 4.72
CA VAL A 18 2.07 8.01 5.87
C VAL A 18 0.61 7.69 5.55
N SER A 19 0.06 8.16 4.43
CA SER A 19 -1.38 8.10 4.14
C SER A 19 -1.76 7.82 2.67
N PHE A 20 -0.78 7.59 1.79
CA PHE A 20 -1.04 7.21 0.41
C PHE A 20 -1.00 5.69 0.28
N MET A 21 -1.91 5.11 -0.50
CA MET A 21 -1.92 3.68 -0.77
C MET A 21 -2.06 3.41 -2.26
N ASN A 22 -1.10 2.67 -2.81
CA ASN A 22 -1.18 2.16 -4.17
C ASN A 22 -1.49 0.66 -4.14
N CYS A 23 -2.52 0.26 -4.85
CA CYS A 23 -2.85 -1.13 -5.09
C CYS A 23 -2.73 -1.44 -6.59
N THR A 24 -2.19 -2.60 -6.94
CA THR A 24 -2.01 -3.04 -8.33
C THR A 24 -2.38 -4.51 -8.46
N TRP A 25 -2.77 -4.91 -9.66
CA TRP A 25 -3.12 -6.28 -9.99
C TRP A 25 -2.89 -6.56 -11.48
N HIS A 26 -2.88 -7.84 -11.82
CA HIS A 26 -2.97 -8.29 -13.21
C HIS A 26 -4.41 -8.60 -13.59
N VAL A 27 -4.70 -8.36 -14.86
CA VAL A 27 -5.98 -8.75 -15.48
C VAL A 27 -6.10 -10.27 -15.45
N GLY A 28 -7.32 -10.78 -15.22
CA GLY A 28 -7.59 -12.20 -15.22
C GLY A 28 -7.23 -12.85 -16.56
N ARG A 29 -6.68 -14.06 -16.55
CA ARG A 29 -6.18 -14.74 -17.76
C ARG A 29 -7.24 -14.93 -18.83
N THR A 30 -8.48 -15.14 -18.43
CA THR A 30 -9.62 -15.34 -19.33
C THR A 30 -10.50 -14.10 -19.44
N ALA A 31 -10.08 -12.98 -18.85
CA ALA A 31 -10.82 -11.72 -18.94
C ALA A 31 -10.65 -11.12 -20.34
N SER A 32 -11.78 -10.78 -20.94
CA SER A 32 -11.86 -10.15 -22.24
C SER A 32 -11.41 -8.69 -22.21
N GLY A 33 -11.15 -8.12 -23.39
CA GLY A 33 -10.74 -6.71 -23.51
C GLY A 33 -11.76 -5.69 -23.02
N ASP A 34 -13.05 -6.03 -23.03
CA ASP A 34 -14.17 -5.21 -22.52
C ASP A 34 -14.42 -5.37 -21.01
N THR A 35 -13.60 -6.16 -20.30
CA THR A 35 -13.71 -6.31 -18.84
C THR A 35 -13.13 -5.09 -18.13
N GLN A 36 -13.93 -4.48 -17.24
CA GLN A 36 -13.49 -3.37 -16.40
C GLN A 36 -13.51 -3.76 -14.92
N TYR A 37 -12.49 -3.37 -14.15
CA TYR A 37 -12.36 -3.70 -12.73
C TYR A 37 -12.61 -2.50 -11.82
N PHE A 38 -13.17 -2.75 -10.63
CA PHE A 38 -13.45 -1.72 -9.64
C PHE A 38 -12.99 -2.18 -8.26
N LEU A 39 -12.14 -1.37 -7.63
CA LEU A 39 -11.59 -1.67 -6.31
C LEU A 39 -12.36 -0.91 -5.22
N TYR A 40 -12.71 -1.66 -4.18
CA TYR A 40 -13.34 -1.17 -2.96
C TYR A 40 -12.60 -1.72 -1.75
N TRP A 41 -12.57 -0.96 -0.66
CA TRP A 41 -12.01 -1.46 0.60
C TRP A 41 -12.70 -0.85 1.82
N ARG A 42 -12.60 -1.50 2.98
CA ARG A 42 -13.11 -1.00 4.27
C ARG A 42 -12.27 -1.54 5.42
N THR A 43 -12.25 -0.83 6.56
CA THR A 43 -11.49 -1.27 7.75
C THR A 43 -12.33 -1.89 8.84
N SER A 44 -13.66 -1.74 8.77
CA SER A 44 -14.61 -2.35 9.69
C SER A 44 -15.84 -2.87 8.94
N ARG A 45 -16.49 -3.91 9.48
CA ARG A 45 -17.77 -4.39 8.95
C ARG A 45 -18.91 -3.37 9.09
N LYS A 46 -18.77 -2.44 10.04
CA LYS A 46 -19.73 -1.35 10.29
C LYS A 46 -19.51 -0.13 9.39
N GLU A 47 -18.37 -0.07 8.70
CA GLU A 47 -18.03 1.01 7.78
C GLU A 47 -18.45 0.65 6.36
N ASP A 48 -18.85 1.67 5.61
CA ASP A 48 -19.11 1.55 4.17
C ASP A 48 -17.80 1.31 3.39
N PHE A 49 -17.96 0.75 2.20
CA PHE A 49 -16.85 0.58 1.27
C PHE A 49 -16.38 1.93 0.73
N THR A 50 -15.07 2.17 0.83
CA THR A 50 -14.39 3.25 0.11
C THR A 50 -14.02 2.74 -1.28
N GLY A 51 -14.60 3.35 -2.32
CA GLY A 51 -14.23 3.10 -3.71
C GLY A 51 -12.90 3.75 -4.08
N CYS A 52 -12.25 3.22 -5.11
CA CYS A 52 -11.03 3.79 -5.66
C CYS A 52 -11.20 5.27 -6.05
N GLN A 53 -10.24 6.11 -5.67
CA GLN A 53 -10.23 7.54 -5.99
C GLN A 53 -9.60 7.81 -7.36
N ASN A 54 -8.46 7.17 -7.65
CA ASN A 54 -7.73 7.36 -8.90
C ASN A 54 -7.27 6.03 -9.46
N TYR A 55 -7.84 5.59 -10.59
CA TYR A 55 -7.47 4.33 -11.23
C TYR A 55 -6.20 4.47 -12.09
N ILE A 56 -5.34 3.47 -11.98
CA ILE A 56 -4.23 3.22 -12.91
C ILE A 56 -4.79 2.33 -14.03
N LYS A 57 -4.50 2.70 -15.28
CA LYS A 57 -5.06 2.04 -16.47
C LYS A 57 -3.96 1.41 -17.30
N ASP A 58 -4.25 0.26 -17.91
CA ASP A 58 -3.42 -0.30 -18.96
C ASP A 58 -3.61 0.42 -20.31
N ASN A 59 -2.87 -0.01 -21.33
CA ASN A 59 -2.96 0.55 -22.69
C ASN A 59 -4.34 0.37 -23.35
N CYS A 60 -5.18 -0.53 -22.83
CA CYS A 60 -6.54 -0.78 -23.28
C CYS A 60 -7.58 0.01 -22.45
N GLY A 61 -7.14 0.81 -21.48
CA GLY A 61 -8.02 1.58 -20.60
C GLY A 61 -8.65 0.77 -19.45
N ARG A 62 -8.24 -0.49 -19.25
CA ARG A 62 -8.73 -1.32 -18.13
C ARG A 62 -8.01 -0.93 -16.85
N HIS A 63 -8.74 -0.92 -15.74
CA HIS A 63 -8.19 -0.63 -14.43
C HIS A 63 -7.30 -1.79 -13.97
N THR A 64 -6.02 -1.49 -13.77
CA THR A 64 -4.99 -2.44 -13.28
C THR A 64 -4.38 -2.01 -11.95
N GLY A 65 -4.84 -0.88 -11.41
CA GLY A 65 -4.44 -0.39 -10.12
C GLY A 65 -5.29 0.75 -9.63
N CYS A 66 -5.01 1.19 -8.42
CA CYS A 66 -5.68 2.30 -7.76
C CYS A 66 -4.73 3.03 -6.83
N THR A 67 -4.90 4.35 -6.74
CA THR A 67 -4.31 5.19 -5.71
C THR A 67 -5.39 5.74 -4.80
N PHE A 68 -5.19 5.58 -3.48
CA PHE A 68 -5.97 6.22 -2.43
C PHE A 68 -5.12 7.24 -1.67
N GLN A 69 -5.77 8.29 -1.21
CA GLN A 69 -5.23 9.33 -0.35
C GLN A 69 -5.94 9.30 1.01
N ASN A 70 -5.29 9.83 2.04
CA ASN A 70 -5.83 9.94 3.41
C ASN A 70 -6.18 8.59 4.06
N VAL A 71 -5.44 7.54 3.74
CA VAL A 71 -5.56 6.23 4.37
C VAL A 71 -5.07 6.29 5.82
N THR A 72 -5.86 5.75 6.74
CA THR A 72 -5.53 5.71 8.17
C THR A 72 -5.17 4.28 8.60
N ILE A 73 -3.94 4.07 9.07
CA ILE A 73 -3.41 2.74 9.47
C ILE A 73 -3.87 2.32 10.89
N LYS A 74 -4.59 3.21 11.60
CA LYS A 74 -5.06 2.99 12.98
C LYS A 74 -5.85 1.69 13.15
N ASN A 75 -6.62 1.30 12.14
CA ASN A 75 -7.31 0.00 12.11
C ASN A 75 -6.39 -1.06 11.50
N LYS A 76 -6.15 -2.14 12.24
CA LYS A 76 -5.10 -3.11 11.89
C LYS A 76 -5.38 -3.85 10.59
N THR A 77 -6.65 -4.08 10.25
CA THR A 77 -7.05 -5.00 9.19
C THR A 77 -8.03 -4.33 8.24
N ALA A 78 -7.77 -4.46 6.94
CA ALA A 78 -8.62 -3.98 5.87
C ALA A 78 -9.09 -5.14 4.99
N TYR A 79 -10.35 -5.07 4.58
CA TYR A 79 -10.95 -5.98 3.62
C TYR A 79 -11.05 -5.28 2.26
N PHE A 80 -10.45 -5.88 1.24
CA PHE A 80 -10.42 -5.41 -0.14
C PHE A 80 -11.30 -6.31 -1.01
N LEU A 81 -12.06 -5.68 -1.91
CA LEU A 81 -12.93 -6.31 -2.89
C LEU A 81 -12.66 -5.69 -4.25
N VAL A 82 -12.31 -6.52 -5.23
CA VAL A 82 -12.25 -6.12 -6.64
C VAL A 82 -13.36 -6.82 -7.39
N ASN A 83 -14.30 -6.02 -7.87
CA ASN A 83 -15.36 -6.48 -8.75
C ASN A 83 -14.96 -6.24 -10.21
N GLY A 84 -15.63 -6.92 -11.12
CA GLY A 84 -15.55 -6.62 -12.54
C GLY A 84 -16.93 -6.39 -13.13
N SER A 85 -17.03 -5.51 -14.12
CA SER A 85 -18.19 -5.41 -14.98
C SER A 85 -17.80 -5.74 -16.41
N ARG A 86 -18.73 -6.41 -17.09
CA ARG A 86 -18.69 -6.68 -18.53
C ARG A 86 -20.13 -6.70 -19.03
N SER A 87 -20.39 -6.18 -20.23
CA SER A 87 -21.73 -6.08 -20.81
C SER A 87 -22.50 -7.40 -20.73
N GLY A 88 -23.41 -7.51 -19.75
CA GLY A 88 -24.29 -8.68 -19.54
C GLY A 88 -23.63 -9.91 -18.92
N GLN A 89 -22.39 -9.84 -18.40
CA GLN A 89 -21.71 -11.01 -17.83
C GLN A 89 -21.15 -10.77 -16.42
N ASN A 90 -21.30 -11.80 -15.59
CA ASN A 90 -20.77 -11.81 -14.23
C ASN A 90 -19.27 -12.15 -14.25
N ILE A 91 -18.45 -11.19 -13.86
CA ILE A 91 -17.03 -11.36 -13.62
C ILE A 91 -16.82 -11.89 -12.20
N GLN A 92 -15.88 -12.81 -12.03
CA GLN A 92 -15.53 -13.33 -10.71
C GLN A 92 -14.88 -12.22 -9.87
N SER A 93 -15.40 -11.97 -8.67
CA SER A 93 -14.81 -11.02 -7.73
C SER A 93 -13.55 -11.60 -7.09
N TYR A 94 -12.64 -10.70 -6.69
CA TYR A 94 -11.47 -11.03 -5.90
C TYR A 94 -11.58 -10.36 -4.53
N GLU A 95 -11.29 -11.12 -3.47
CA GLU A 95 -11.38 -10.64 -2.10
C GLU A 95 -10.07 -10.91 -1.36
N LYS A 96 -9.59 -9.95 -0.58
CA LYS A 96 -8.38 -10.12 0.25
C LYS A 96 -8.46 -9.31 1.51
N THR A 97 -8.06 -9.93 2.62
CA THR A 97 -7.89 -9.25 3.89
C THR A 97 -6.40 -8.99 4.13
N ILE A 98 -6.02 -7.74 4.38
CA ILE A 98 -4.63 -7.33 4.58
C ILE A 98 -4.51 -6.57 5.91
N ILE A 99 -3.41 -6.82 6.62
CA ILE A 99 -3.04 -6.04 7.79
C ILE A 99 -2.28 -4.79 7.33
N LEU A 100 -2.85 -3.59 7.55
CA LEU A 100 -2.36 -2.35 6.94
C LEU A 100 -0.91 -2.01 7.31
N TYR A 101 -0.51 -2.17 8.58
CA TYR A 101 0.87 -1.87 8.98
C TYR A 101 1.91 -2.80 8.32
N LYS A 102 1.51 -3.99 7.85
CA LYS A 102 2.44 -4.91 7.17
C LYS A 102 2.75 -4.51 5.72
N ILE A 103 1.93 -3.63 5.14
CA ILE A 103 2.12 -3.11 3.78
C ILE A 103 2.58 -1.65 3.79
N GLU A 104 2.87 -1.07 4.96
CA GLU A 104 3.46 0.26 5.04
C GLU A 104 4.95 0.20 4.74
N LYS A 105 5.35 0.99 3.74
CA LYS A 105 6.74 1.33 3.46
C LYS A 105 7.08 2.57 4.27
N LEU A 106 7.86 2.36 5.34
CA LEU A 106 8.38 3.45 6.17
C LEU A 106 9.33 4.34 5.37
N THR A 107 9.31 5.63 5.69
CA THR A 107 10.33 6.57 5.21
C THR A 107 11.67 6.32 5.91
N PRO A 108 12.79 6.79 5.36
CA PRO A 108 14.06 6.79 6.10
C PRO A 108 13.98 7.63 7.39
N PRO A 109 14.93 7.44 8.33
CA PRO A 109 15.06 8.32 9.48
C PRO A 109 15.19 9.80 9.07
N LEU A 110 14.64 10.68 9.87
CA LEU A 110 14.61 12.11 9.60
C LEU A 110 15.76 12.81 10.31
N ASN A 111 16.17 13.97 9.81
CA ASN A 111 17.11 14.86 10.48
C ASN A 111 18.37 14.14 10.98
N VAL A 112 18.99 13.36 10.08
CA VAL A 112 20.26 12.68 10.36
C VAL A 112 21.35 13.74 10.47
N THR A 113 21.93 13.88 11.65
CA THR A 113 23.03 14.81 11.92
C THR A 113 24.23 14.07 12.47
N VAL A 114 25.41 14.59 12.13
CA VAL A 114 26.70 14.05 12.58
C VAL A 114 27.48 15.19 13.21
N ASN A 115 27.94 15.00 14.43
CA ASN A 115 28.76 15.95 15.16
C ASN A 115 30.06 15.29 15.60
N CYS A 116 31.17 15.62 14.95
CA CYS A 116 32.49 15.09 15.27
C CYS A 116 33.29 16.12 16.07
N LYS A 117 33.87 15.66 17.17
CA LYS A 117 34.76 16.46 18.01
C LYS A 117 36.19 15.96 17.83
N GLU A 118 37.04 16.80 17.24
CA GLU A 118 38.45 16.47 17.00
C GLU A 118 39.18 16.18 18.31
N ALA A 119 38.98 17.02 19.33
CA ALA A 119 39.65 16.89 20.63
C ALA A 119 39.38 15.56 21.34
N SER A 120 38.24 14.91 21.07
CA SER A 120 37.89 13.60 21.66
C SER A 120 37.88 12.46 20.64
N HIS A 121 38.29 12.72 19.39
CA HIS A 121 38.24 11.77 18.26
C HIS A 121 36.93 10.97 18.19
N SER A 122 35.81 11.62 18.48
CA SER A 122 34.50 10.97 18.61
C SER A 122 33.45 11.66 17.76
N CYS A 123 32.58 10.88 17.12
CA CYS A 123 31.43 11.37 16.38
C CYS A 123 30.12 10.93 17.04
N GLU A 124 29.21 11.86 17.25
CA GLU A 124 27.84 11.61 17.67
C GLU A 124 26.93 11.65 16.43
N ILE A 125 26.18 10.58 16.18
CA ILE A 125 25.19 10.51 15.10
C ILE A 125 23.80 10.52 15.73
N ARG A 126 22.95 11.45 15.30
CA ARG A 126 21.58 11.60 15.80
C ARG A 126 20.61 11.57 14.64
N TRP A 127 19.42 11.04 14.89
CA TRP A 127 18.31 11.05 13.95
C TRP A 127 16.99 11.05 14.69
N GLN A 128 15.93 11.39 13.97
CA GLN A 128 14.55 11.25 14.41
C GLN A 128 13.92 10.03 13.71
N PRO A 129 12.95 9.36 14.36
CA PRO A 129 12.21 8.27 13.73
C PRO A 129 11.49 8.72 12.45
N PRO A 130 11.18 7.79 11.55
CA PRO A 130 10.37 8.11 10.39
C PRO A 130 8.96 8.53 10.78
N HIS A 131 8.30 9.30 9.91
CA HIS A 131 6.90 9.65 10.10
C HIS A 131 6.04 8.39 10.03
N THR A 132 5.19 8.18 11.04
CA THR A 132 4.16 7.14 11.02
C THR A 132 2.87 7.68 11.62
N SER A 133 1.72 7.22 11.11
CA SER A 133 0.40 7.59 11.65
C SER A 133 -0.06 6.67 12.79
N HIS A 134 0.64 5.56 13.02
CA HIS A 134 0.14 4.46 13.85
C HIS A 134 1.11 3.97 14.95
N VAL A 135 2.42 4.22 14.81
CA VAL A 135 3.42 3.82 15.83
C VAL A 135 3.70 4.99 16.77
N LYS A 136 3.27 4.86 18.02
CA LYS A 136 3.59 5.83 19.09
C LYS A 136 4.85 5.48 19.88
N ARG A 137 5.32 4.23 19.82
CA ARG A 137 6.43 3.73 20.64
C ARG A 137 7.72 3.66 19.82
N HIS A 138 8.72 4.46 20.18
CA HIS A 138 10.03 4.48 19.52
C HIS A 138 10.76 3.13 19.53
N ALA A 139 10.52 2.28 20.53
CA ALA A 139 11.13 0.97 20.67
C ALA A 139 10.73 -0.06 19.57
N CYS A 140 9.76 0.27 18.71
CA CYS A 140 9.35 -0.59 17.60
C CYS A 140 10.27 -0.47 16.37
N PHE A 141 11.13 0.55 16.31
CA PHE A 141 12.04 0.75 15.19
C PHE A 141 13.40 0.12 15.50
N ARG A 142 13.94 -0.58 14.50
CA ARG A 142 15.33 -1.02 14.47
C ARG A 142 16.02 -0.31 13.31
N TYR A 143 17.21 0.20 13.57
CA TYR A 143 17.98 0.98 12.60
C TYR A 143 19.23 0.22 12.18
N GLU A 144 19.64 0.45 10.95
CA GLU A 144 20.92 0.02 10.39
C GLU A 144 21.71 1.28 10.03
N ILE A 145 23.00 1.29 10.36
CA ILE A 145 23.90 2.40 10.07
C ILE A 145 25.04 1.83 9.24
N PHE A 146 25.22 2.40 8.05
CA PHE A 146 26.34 2.07 7.17
C PHE A 146 27.33 3.22 7.18
N ILE A 147 28.58 2.96 7.56
CA ILE A 147 29.67 3.93 7.58
C ILE A 147 30.73 3.45 6.59
N GLU A 148 31.01 4.26 5.58
CA GLU A 148 32.01 3.97 4.56
C GLU A 148 33.28 4.79 4.84
N ASN A 149 34.42 4.11 4.96
CA ASN A 149 35.72 4.77 4.96
C ASN A 149 36.13 5.02 3.52
N LYS A 150 36.57 6.25 3.22
CA LYS A 150 37.21 6.61 1.96
C LYS A 150 38.70 6.37 1.99
#